data_AF-A0A9P5EUI2-F1
#
_entry.id   AF-A0A9P5EUI2-F1
#
_cell.length_a   1.000
_cell.length_b   1.000
_cell.length_c   1.000
_cell.angle_alpha   90.00
_cell.angle_beta   90.00
_cell.angle_gamma   90.00
#
_symmetry.space_group_name_H-M   'P 1'
#
loop_
_entity.id
_entity.type
_entity.pdbx_description
1 polymer ?
#
loop_
_entity_poly.entity_id
_entity_poly.type
_entity_poly.pdbx_seq_one_letter_code
_entity_poly.pdbx_strand_id
1 'polypeptide(L)'
;MILRAQYLLTVCLFFSEAAVSAILPRDGDDYAGHPEVNHDQVAAFKRDSSPGIDGRLELMFNPLLVVTGGCDPYPAVDANGGLGGGLRPTGGGRSGCDNGGTGQVYARRGSSHDRDAIIYSYYFPKVRWGKGDNKGHRHYWPSIVVWINQWSCDTEKPSSYRPVGMSYTTDHATWGFEPITGGLTSTASPESSSPTSFIVQIHDNAMTPFKDADVTAASQRTLISWMSLPVKAREALTDVKYEKTTVPFTDANIQASLDTAYQESFYTGLKDGQDCNTTIPDSDGADLDPDENPEDKDPEAIPLPPVTV
;
A
#
# COMPACT_ATOMS: atom_id res chain seq x y z
N MET A 1 37.65 63.20 47.97
CA MET A 1 37.64 61.75 47.71
C MET A 1 36.61 61.50 46.62
N ILE A 2 37.04 61.58 45.37
CA ILE A 2 36.18 61.60 44.17
C ILE A 2 36.30 60.22 43.52
N LEU A 3 35.24 59.41 43.57
CA LEU A 3 35.20 58.09 42.94
C LEU A 3 34.74 58.24 41.48
N ARG A 4 35.65 57.95 40.53
CA ARG A 4 35.38 57.94 39.08
C ARG A 4 34.66 56.64 38.71
N ALA A 5 33.54 56.76 38.00
CA ALA A 5 32.88 55.67 37.31
C ALA A 5 33.70 55.27 36.06
N GLN A 6 34.14 54.02 35.99
CA GLN A 6 34.74 53.42 34.80
C GLN A 6 33.67 52.65 34.04
N TYR A 7 33.36 53.09 32.82
CA TYR A 7 32.57 52.36 31.85
C TYR A 7 33.43 51.25 31.22
N LEU A 8 33.07 49.99 31.44
CA LEU A 8 33.62 48.84 30.71
C LEU A 8 32.83 48.64 29.42
N LEU A 9 33.46 48.97 28.29
CA LEU A 9 33.01 48.64 26.95
C LEU A 9 33.13 47.11 26.76
N THR A 10 32.00 46.41 26.67
CA THR A 10 31.98 44.99 26.27
C THR A 10 31.86 44.94 24.74
N VAL A 11 32.92 44.49 24.08
CA VAL A 11 32.97 44.29 22.63
C VAL A 11 32.41 42.90 22.31
N CYS A 12 31.22 42.84 21.70
CA CYS A 12 30.69 41.60 21.13
C CYS A 12 31.44 41.26 19.83
N LEU A 13 32.30 40.24 19.88
CA LEU A 13 32.86 39.60 18.68
C LEU A 13 31.85 38.56 18.18
N PHE A 14 31.08 38.92 17.15
CA PHE A 14 30.34 37.96 16.34
C PHE A 14 31.33 37.29 15.38
N PHE A 15 31.66 36.02 15.64
CA PHE A 15 32.27 35.16 14.63
C PHE A 15 31.17 34.71 13.66
N SER A 16 31.11 35.33 12.47
CA SER A 16 30.38 34.78 11.33
C SER A 16 31.24 33.68 10.70
N GLU A 17 30.95 32.43 11.01
CA GLU A 17 31.35 31.32 10.14
C GLU A 17 30.43 31.30 8.92
N ALA A 18 30.85 31.97 7.85
CA ALA A 18 30.27 31.76 6.53
C ALA A 18 30.83 30.44 5.97
N ALA A 19 30.14 29.34 6.26
CA ALA A 19 30.32 28.11 5.50
C ALA A 19 29.76 28.35 4.08
N VAL A 20 30.64 28.67 3.13
CA VAL A 20 30.30 28.64 1.71
C VAL A 20 30.22 27.17 1.30
N SER A 21 29.04 26.59 1.51
CA SER A 21 28.73 25.26 0.99
C SER A 21 28.50 25.39 -0.52
N ALA A 22 29.29 24.66 -1.29
CA ALA A 22 29.20 24.64 -2.75
C ALA A 22 27.80 24.19 -3.20
N ILE A 23 27.29 24.86 -4.24
CA ILE A 23 25.98 24.64 -4.84
C ILE A 23 25.86 23.21 -5.36
N LEU A 24 25.02 22.40 -4.72
CA LEU A 24 24.31 21.27 -5.33
C LEU A 24 22.84 21.43 -4.96
N PRO A 25 21.88 21.43 -5.90
CA PRO A 25 20.49 21.29 -5.52
C PRO A 25 20.30 19.84 -5.05
N ARG A 26 20.34 19.62 -3.73
CA ARG A 26 20.01 18.33 -3.11
C ARG A 26 18.59 18.39 -2.54
N ASP A 27 17.71 17.66 -3.21
CA ASP A 27 16.57 16.87 -2.71
C ASP A 27 16.45 16.82 -1.17
N GLY A 28 15.26 17.17 -0.65
CA GLY A 28 14.95 17.29 0.78
C GLY A 28 14.55 16.01 1.49
N ASP A 29 14.93 14.84 0.98
CA ASP A 29 14.67 13.53 1.60
C ASP A 29 15.63 13.29 2.79
N ASP A 30 15.12 12.74 3.89
CA ASP A 30 15.87 12.36 5.09
C ASP A 30 15.67 10.86 5.36
N TYR A 31 16.72 10.08 5.10
CA TYR A 31 16.74 8.62 5.32
C TYR A 31 17.03 8.24 6.78
N ALA A 32 17.18 9.22 7.68
CA ALA A 32 17.40 9.01 9.12
C ALA A 32 18.59 8.08 9.46
N GLY A 33 19.60 8.02 8.58
CA GLY A 33 20.79 7.17 8.74
C GLY A 33 20.63 5.73 8.27
N HIS A 34 19.48 5.34 7.71
CA HIS A 34 19.28 4.04 7.08
C HIS A 34 20.03 3.95 5.74
N PRO A 35 20.48 2.75 5.31
CA PRO A 35 21.18 2.60 4.04
C PRO A 35 20.32 3.00 2.85
N GLU A 36 20.91 3.72 1.90
CA GLU A 36 20.30 3.99 0.60
C GLU A 36 20.79 2.97 -0.43
N VAL A 37 19.86 2.35 -1.14
CA VAL A 37 20.09 1.33 -2.17
C VAL A 37 19.53 1.85 -3.49
N ASN A 38 20.18 1.58 -4.62
CA ASN A 38 19.61 1.94 -5.92
C ASN A 38 18.20 1.35 -6.07
N HIS A 39 17.26 2.09 -6.66
CA HIS A 39 15.85 1.70 -6.68
C HIS A 39 15.61 0.33 -7.35
N ASP A 40 16.49 -0.08 -8.26
CA ASP A 40 16.47 -1.36 -8.98
C ASP A 40 17.30 -2.47 -8.32
N GLN A 41 17.91 -2.20 -7.15
CA GLN A 41 18.74 -3.14 -6.39
C GLN A 41 18.16 -3.47 -5.02
N VAL A 42 17.03 -2.88 -4.63
CA VAL A 42 16.33 -3.22 -3.40
C VAL A 42 15.83 -4.67 -3.50
N ALA A 43 16.29 -5.52 -2.59
CA ALA A 43 15.89 -6.92 -2.57
C ALA A 43 14.42 -7.04 -2.14
N ALA A 44 13.58 -7.56 -3.04
CA ALA A 44 12.16 -7.78 -2.77
C ALA A 44 11.94 -8.88 -1.73
N PHE A 45 10.89 -8.70 -0.91
CA PHE A 45 10.40 -9.77 -0.05
C PHE A 45 9.63 -10.83 -0.85
N LYS A 46 9.58 -12.04 -0.31
CA LYS A 46 8.57 -13.03 -0.71
C LYS A 46 7.19 -12.57 -0.23
N ARG A 47 6.14 -13.19 -0.76
CA ARG A 47 4.77 -12.97 -0.25
C ARG A 47 4.73 -13.36 1.23
N ASP A 48 4.27 -12.45 2.08
CA ASP A 48 4.14 -12.67 3.52
C ASP A 48 3.06 -11.73 4.09
N SER A 49 1.96 -12.29 4.57
CA SER A 49 0.80 -11.53 5.09
C SER A 49 0.79 -11.54 6.63
N SER A 50 -0.07 -10.72 7.23
CA SER A 50 -0.24 -10.69 8.70
C SER A 50 -0.60 -12.09 9.25
N PRO A 51 -0.26 -12.41 10.51
CA PRO A 51 -0.73 -13.66 11.11
C PRO A 51 -2.26 -13.67 11.28
N GLY A 52 -2.87 -14.85 11.21
CA GLY A 52 -4.29 -15.06 11.53
C GLY A 52 -5.26 -14.48 10.50
N ILE A 53 -6.44 -14.07 10.95
CA ILE A 53 -7.51 -13.55 10.08
C ILE A 53 -7.04 -12.32 9.28
N ASP A 54 -6.21 -11.45 9.87
CA ASP A 54 -5.73 -10.23 9.20
C ASP A 54 -5.03 -10.54 7.88
N GLY A 55 -4.11 -11.52 7.88
CA GLY A 55 -3.41 -11.90 6.66
C GLY A 55 -4.29 -12.59 5.64
N ARG A 56 -5.30 -13.36 6.10
CA ARG A 56 -6.27 -13.98 5.20
C ARG A 56 -7.10 -12.92 4.48
N LEU A 57 -7.51 -11.85 5.17
CA LEU A 57 -8.22 -10.73 4.55
C LEU A 57 -7.31 -9.87 3.65
N GLU A 58 -6.07 -9.64 4.06
CA GLU A 58 -5.06 -8.93 3.25
C GLU A 58 -4.80 -9.63 1.92
N LEU A 59 -4.75 -10.96 1.91
CA LEU A 59 -4.57 -11.73 0.69
C LEU A 59 -5.85 -11.75 -0.17
N MET A 60 -6.99 -12.10 0.44
CA MET A 60 -8.28 -12.21 -0.26
C MET A 60 -8.72 -10.90 -0.93
N PHE A 61 -8.47 -9.75 -0.30
CA PHE A 61 -8.85 -8.44 -0.82
C PHE A 61 -7.69 -7.70 -1.51
N ASN A 62 -6.58 -8.37 -1.80
CA ASN A 62 -5.41 -7.78 -2.45
C ASN A 62 -5.76 -7.30 -3.88
N PRO A 63 -5.73 -5.98 -4.16
CA PRO A 63 -6.12 -5.46 -5.46
C PRO A 63 -5.19 -5.90 -6.59
N LEU A 64 -5.74 -5.99 -7.80
CA LEU A 64 -4.95 -6.07 -9.02
C LEU A 64 -4.61 -4.66 -9.49
N LEU A 65 -3.38 -4.45 -9.95
CA LEU A 65 -2.90 -3.17 -10.45
C LEU A 65 -2.58 -3.22 -11.94
N VAL A 66 -3.19 -2.32 -12.69
CA VAL A 66 -2.82 -1.98 -14.08
C VAL A 66 -1.98 -0.70 -14.08
N VAL A 67 -0.78 -0.75 -14.64
CA VAL A 67 0.06 0.45 -14.82
C VAL A 67 -0.15 0.97 -16.24
N THR A 68 -0.92 2.04 -16.40
CA THR A 68 -1.25 2.61 -17.72
C THR A 68 -0.36 3.79 -18.10
N GLY A 69 0.35 4.37 -17.14
CA GLY A 69 1.30 5.46 -17.35
C GLY A 69 2.30 5.59 -16.20
N GLY A 70 3.44 6.22 -16.44
CA GLY A 70 4.48 6.40 -15.43
C GLY A 70 5.27 5.14 -15.09
N CYS A 71 6.02 5.17 -13.99
CA CYS A 71 6.85 4.07 -13.53
C CYS A 71 6.04 2.82 -13.18
N ASP A 72 6.70 1.67 -13.16
CA ASP A 72 6.18 0.47 -12.48
C ASP A 72 6.46 0.56 -10.96
N PRO A 73 5.75 -0.22 -10.13
CA PRO A 73 6.06 -0.32 -8.70
C PRO A 73 7.39 -1.06 -8.47
N TYR A 74 8.09 -0.73 -7.39
CA TYR A 74 9.36 -1.33 -6.96
C TYR A 74 9.30 -1.68 -5.46
N PRO A 75 10.18 -2.58 -4.97
CA PRO A 75 10.43 -2.69 -3.54
C PRO A 75 10.98 -1.37 -2.98
N ALA A 76 10.39 -0.88 -1.89
CA ALA A 76 10.80 0.36 -1.25
C ALA A 76 11.92 0.17 -0.24
N VAL A 77 11.95 -1.00 0.40
CA VAL A 77 12.87 -1.34 1.49
C VAL A 77 13.24 -2.82 1.41
N ASP A 78 14.46 -3.18 1.79
CA ASP A 78 14.88 -4.57 1.94
C ASP A 78 14.87 -5.04 3.41
N ALA A 79 15.13 -6.34 3.64
CA ALA A 79 15.12 -6.93 4.98
C ALA A 79 16.15 -6.33 5.97
N ASN A 80 17.19 -5.66 5.46
CA ASN A 80 18.22 -5.02 6.28
C ASN A 80 17.91 -3.54 6.58
N GLY A 81 16.76 -3.02 6.11
CA GLY A 81 16.40 -1.61 6.23
C GLY A 81 16.99 -0.73 5.12
N GLY A 82 17.54 -1.33 4.05
CA GLY A 82 18.02 -0.58 2.89
C GLY A 82 16.85 0.01 2.10
N LEU A 83 16.74 1.33 2.07
CA LEU A 83 15.67 2.07 1.39
C LEU A 83 16.07 2.36 -0.05
N GLY A 84 15.12 2.20 -0.97
CA GLY A 84 15.33 2.56 -2.36
C GLY A 84 15.52 4.07 -2.51
N GLY A 85 16.67 4.50 -3.02
CA GLY A 85 17.07 5.89 -3.29
C GLY A 85 16.20 6.63 -4.31
N GLY A 86 15.21 5.94 -4.89
CA GLY A 86 14.30 6.47 -5.88
C GLY A 86 15.02 6.90 -7.16
N LEU A 87 14.31 7.70 -7.96
CA LEU A 87 14.84 8.26 -9.19
C LEU A 87 14.60 9.75 -9.23
N ARG A 88 15.58 10.49 -9.75
CA ARG A 88 15.35 11.90 -10.08
C ARG A 88 14.22 11.97 -11.12
N PRO A 89 13.22 12.85 -10.95
CA PRO A 89 12.12 12.98 -11.89
C PRO A 89 12.62 13.68 -13.16
N THR A 90 13.43 13.00 -13.98
CA THR A 90 13.96 13.48 -15.27
C THR A 90 13.75 12.43 -16.35
N GLY A 91 13.87 12.82 -17.62
CA GLY A 91 13.55 11.97 -18.76
C GLY A 91 12.05 11.83 -19.01
N GLY A 92 11.65 10.79 -19.73
CA GLY A 92 10.23 10.43 -19.89
C GLY A 92 9.63 9.87 -18.59
N GLY A 93 8.29 9.78 -18.54
CA GLY A 93 7.57 9.29 -17.36
C GLY A 93 8.02 7.91 -16.90
N ARG A 94 8.33 7.00 -17.85
CA ARG A 94 8.80 5.64 -17.59
C ARG A 94 10.33 5.47 -17.58
N SER A 95 11.09 6.50 -17.94
CA SER A 95 12.53 6.35 -18.18
C SER A 95 13.28 5.90 -16.92
N GLY A 96 13.90 4.72 -16.96
CA GLY A 96 14.67 4.15 -15.85
C GLY A 96 13.85 3.42 -14.79
N CYS A 97 12.53 3.28 -14.99
CA CYS A 97 11.62 2.65 -14.02
C CYS A 97 10.54 1.78 -14.68
N ASP A 98 10.81 1.22 -15.87
CA ASP A 98 9.91 0.38 -16.66
C ASP A 98 10.15 -1.13 -16.52
N ASN A 99 11.05 -1.52 -15.61
CA ASN A 99 11.39 -2.91 -15.33
C ASN A 99 11.15 -3.27 -13.84
N GLY A 100 10.07 -2.75 -13.26
CA GLY A 100 9.72 -2.97 -11.86
C GLY A 100 9.17 -4.37 -11.57
N GLY A 101 9.55 -5.41 -12.32
CA GLY A 101 8.90 -6.73 -12.31
C GLY A 101 8.82 -7.43 -10.94
N THR A 102 9.59 -6.98 -9.94
CA THR A 102 9.55 -7.41 -8.53
C THR A 102 8.80 -6.46 -7.60
N GLY A 103 8.07 -5.50 -8.16
CA GLY A 103 7.27 -4.52 -7.43
C GLY A 103 6.31 -5.17 -6.46
N GLN A 104 6.19 -4.55 -5.28
CA GLN A 104 5.45 -5.09 -4.16
C GLN A 104 4.22 -4.25 -3.86
N VAL A 105 3.29 -4.85 -3.12
CA VAL A 105 2.22 -4.13 -2.44
C VAL A 105 2.42 -4.31 -0.94
N TYR A 106 2.43 -3.19 -0.22
CA TYR A 106 2.52 -3.16 1.22
C TYR A 106 1.11 -3.09 1.78
N ALA A 107 0.76 -4.02 2.67
CA ALA A 107 -0.59 -4.12 3.22
C ALA A 107 -0.59 -3.88 4.72
N ARG A 108 -1.67 -3.29 5.22
CA ARG A 108 -1.93 -3.22 6.65
C ARG A 108 -3.42 -3.10 6.93
N ARG A 109 -3.96 -4.00 7.76
CA ARG A 109 -5.30 -3.84 8.32
C ARG A 109 -5.33 -2.72 9.37
N GLY A 110 -6.41 -1.96 9.40
CA GLY A 110 -6.71 -0.98 10.43
C GLY A 110 -8.20 -0.68 10.48
N SER A 111 -8.56 0.36 11.23
CA SER A 111 -9.95 0.79 11.35
C SER A 111 -10.05 2.31 11.46
N SER A 112 -11.17 2.86 11.00
CA SER A 112 -11.53 4.27 11.20
C SER A 112 -13.04 4.37 11.30
N HIS A 113 -13.54 5.23 12.19
CA HIS A 113 -14.98 5.39 12.44
C HIS A 113 -15.70 4.06 12.74
N ASP A 114 -15.06 3.19 13.53
CA ASP A 114 -15.55 1.84 13.87
C ASP A 114 -15.77 0.92 12.64
N ARG A 115 -15.11 1.23 11.53
CA ARG A 115 -15.14 0.45 10.29
C ARG A 115 -13.78 -0.15 9.96
N ASP A 116 -13.79 -1.43 9.59
CA ASP A 116 -12.61 -2.17 9.19
C ASP A 116 -12.16 -1.79 7.78
N ALA A 117 -10.85 -1.68 7.62
CA ALA A 117 -10.22 -1.35 6.36
C ALA A 117 -8.86 -2.03 6.19
N ILE A 118 -8.45 -2.21 4.95
CA ILE A 118 -7.08 -2.62 4.61
C ILE A 118 -6.51 -1.58 3.65
N ILE A 119 -5.39 -0.96 4.04
CA ILE A 119 -4.63 -0.09 3.16
C ILE A 119 -3.61 -0.93 2.39
N TYR A 120 -3.62 -0.79 1.06
CA TYR A 120 -2.66 -1.34 0.13
C TYR A 120 -1.89 -0.18 -0.51
N SER A 121 -0.58 -0.18 -0.38
CA SER A 121 0.26 0.90 -0.85
C SER A 121 1.40 0.38 -1.70
N TYR A 122 1.78 1.16 -2.70
CA TYR A 122 2.78 0.80 -3.69
C TYR A 122 3.87 1.85 -3.67
N TYR A 123 5.11 1.45 -3.93
CA TYR A 123 6.21 2.39 -4.05
C TYR A 123 6.63 2.54 -5.50
N PHE A 124 6.76 3.78 -5.97
CA PHE A 124 7.34 4.10 -7.27
C PHE A 124 8.60 4.95 -7.05
N PRO A 125 9.72 4.66 -7.74
CA PRO A 125 10.97 5.39 -7.56
C PRO A 125 10.85 6.89 -7.85
N LYS A 126 9.93 7.26 -8.73
CA LYS A 126 9.54 8.63 -9.06
C LYS A 126 8.12 8.66 -9.61
N VAL A 127 7.57 9.87 -9.66
CA VAL A 127 6.34 10.16 -10.40
C VAL A 127 6.55 11.37 -11.30
N ARG A 128 5.92 11.37 -12.48
CA ARG A 128 5.92 12.49 -13.42
C ARG A 128 4.59 12.55 -14.17
N TRP A 129 3.92 13.70 -14.15
CA TRP A 129 2.64 13.93 -14.84
C TRP A 129 2.76 14.95 -15.98
N GLY A 130 3.98 15.30 -16.37
CA GLY A 130 4.23 16.25 -17.46
C GLY A 130 5.71 16.44 -17.76
N LYS A 131 6.01 17.30 -18.75
CA LYS A 131 7.39 17.72 -19.09
C LYS A 131 7.88 18.85 -18.18
N GLY A 132 9.19 18.93 -17.98
CA GLY A 132 9.84 19.93 -17.11
C GLY A 132 10.10 19.42 -15.70
N ASP A 133 10.97 20.11 -14.97
CA ASP A 133 11.50 19.64 -13.68
C ASP A 133 10.53 19.86 -12.51
N ASN A 134 9.47 20.66 -12.71
CA ASN A 134 8.43 20.91 -11.71
C ASN A 134 7.16 20.05 -11.91
N LYS A 135 7.21 19.05 -12.80
CA LYS A 135 6.09 18.15 -13.13
C LYS A 135 6.39 16.71 -12.73
N GLY A 136 6.96 16.55 -11.54
CA GLY A 136 7.30 15.27 -10.96
C GLY A 136 8.11 15.44 -9.68
N HIS A 137 8.32 14.33 -8.99
CA HIS A 137 9.22 14.24 -7.84
C HIS A 137 9.78 12.83 -7.68
N ARG A 138 10.86 12.73 -6.91
CA ARG A 138 11.41 11.47 -6.44
C ARG A 138 10.48 10.88 -5.38
N HIS A 139 10.37 9.55 -5.35
CA HIS A 139 9.51 8.77 -4.47
C HIS A 139 8.02 9.04 -4.65
N TYR A 140 7.21 7.98 -4.68
CA TYR A 140 5.77 8.12 -4.73
C TYR A 140 5.08 6.94 -4.06
N TRP A 141 4.20 7.24 -3.10
CA TRP A 141 3.41 6.26 -2.35
C TRP A 141 1.91 6.44 -2.60
N PRO A 142 1.38 6.00 -3.75
CA PRO A 142 -0.04 5.92 -3.97
C PRO A 142 -0.64 4.72 -3.22
N SER A 143 -1.89 4.87 -2.79
CA SER A 143 -2.55 3.91 -1.93
C SER A 143 -4.01 3.70 -2.28
N ILE A 144 -4.49 2.54 -1.90
CA ILE A 144 -5.88 2.09 -1.99
C ILE A 144 -6.30 1.66 -0.60
N VAL A 145 -7.52 1.98 -0.21
CA VAL A 145 -8.14 1.45 1.00
C VAL A 145 -9.35 0.66 0.58
N VAL A 146 -9.35 -0.64 0.90
CA VAL A 146 -10.53 -1.50 0.77
C VAL A 146 -11.29 -1.43 2.07
N TRP A 147 -12.52 -0.94 2.02
CA TRP A 147 -13.42 -0.85 3.17
C TRP A 147 -14.24 -2.11 3.27
N ILE A 148 -14.30 -2.69 4.46
CA ILE A 148 -14.83 -4.03 4.68
C ILE A 148 -16.02 -3.92 5.64
N ASN A 149 -17.01 -4.77 5.42
CA ASN A 149 -18.06 -5.02 6.38
C ASN A 149 -18.10 -6.51 6.76
N GLN A 150 -18.40 -6.77 8.03
CA GLN A 150 -18.65 -8.10 8.55
C GLN A 150 -20.14 -8.44 8.40
N TRP A 151 -20.43 -9.58 7.80
CA TRP A 151 -21.77 -10.07 7.46
C TRP A 151 -22.18 -11.32 8.23
N SER A 152 -21.22 -11.97 8.89
CA SER A 152 -21.46 -13.17 9.70
C SER A 152 -20.74 -13.02 11.05
N CYS A 153 -21.13 -13.80 12.05
CA CYS A 153 -20.57 -13.73 13.41
C CYS A 153 -19.28 -14.53 13.61
N ASP A 154 -18.87 -15.31 12.60
CA ASP A 154 -17.64 -16.07 12.68
C ASP A 154 -16.45 -15.18 12.26
N THR A 155 -15.90 -14.45 13.22
CA THR A 155 -14.81 -13.47 12.98
C THR A 155 -13.51 -14.11 12.51
N GLU A 156 -13.36 -15.43 12.63
CA GLU A 156 -12.17 -16.16 12.18
C GLU A 156 -12.30 -16.67 10.73
N LYS A 157 -13.45 -16.45 10.09
CA LYS A 157 -13.70 -16.83 8.69
C LYS A 157 -13.62 -15.64 7.74
N PRO A 158 -12.74 -15.70 6.72
CA PRO A 158 -12.73 -14.81 5.57
C PRO A 158 -14.10 -14.60 4.94
N SER A 159 -14.88 -15.68 4.78
CA SER A 159 -16.24 -15.62 4.23
C SER A 159 -17.23 -14.80 5.06
N SER A 160 -16.87 -14.35 6.27
CA SER A 160 -17.66 -13.40 7.06
C SER A 160 -17.49 -11.96 6.61
N TYR A 161 -16.51 -11.64 5.76
CA TYR A 161 -16.14 -10.28 5.39
C TYR A 161 -16.40 -10.04 3.90
N ARG A 162 -16.92 -8.86 3.54
CA ARG A 162 -17.02 -8.42 2.14
C ARG A 162 -16.61 -6.97 1.99
N PRO A 163 -15.99 -6.59 0.86
CA PRO A 163 -15.76 -5.19 0.53
C PRO A 163 -17.10 -4.45 0.37
N VAL A 164 -17.13 -3.18 0.79
CA VAL A 164 -18.31 -2.30 0.61
C VAL A 164 -17.99 -1.05 -0.21
N GLY A 165 -16.71 -0.78 -0.42
CA GLY A 165 -16.23 0.31 -1.24
C GLY A 165 -14.72 0.38 -1.23
N MET A 166 -14.21 1.31 -2.02
CA MET A 166 -12.79 1.54 -2.16
C MET A 166 -12.50 3.03 -2.18
N SER A 167 -11.47 3.43 -1.45
CA SER A 167 -10.86 4.75 -1.57
C SER A 167 -9.49 4.61 -2.22
N TYR A 168 -9.06 5.61 -2.98
CA TYR A 168 -7.80 5.55 -3.72
C TYR A 168 -7.19 6.94 -3.88
N THR A 169 -5.86 7.03 -3.89
CA THR A 169 -5.16 8.30 -4.06
C THR A 169 -5.23 8.79 -5.51
N THR A 170 -5.91 9.91 -5.78
CA THR A 170 -5.87 10.62 -7.07
C THR A 170 -4.64 11.51 -7.20
N ASP A 171 -4.05 11.82 -6.06
CA ASP A 171 -2.67 12.22 -5.82
C ASP A 171 -2.31 11.69 -4.42
N HIS A 172 -1.04 11.49 -4.07
CA HIS A 172 -0.61 10.88 -2.80
C HIS A 172 -1.25 11.48 -1.53
N ALA A 173 -1.72 12.73 -1.58
CA ALA A 173 -2.42 13.41 -0.48
C ALA A 173 -3.94 13.63 -0.71
N THR A 174 -4.46 13.32 -1.90
CA THR A 174 -5.87 13.54 -2.28
C THR A 174 -6.55 12.21 -2.58
N TRP A 175 -7.70 11.98 -1.95
CA TRP A 175 -8.44 10.72 -2.08
C TRP A 175 -9.68 10.87 -2.96
N GLY A 176 -9.85 9.95 -3.89
CA GLY A 176 -11.12 9.64 -4.52
C GLY A 176 -11.72 8.39 -3.89
N PHE A 177 -12.97 8.09 -4.23
CA PHE A 177 -13.67 6.92 -3.75
C PHE A 177 -14.70 6.40 -4.76
N GLU A 178 -15.04 5.13 -4.65
CA GLU A 178 -16.10 4.49 -5.41
C GLU A 178 -16.77 3.43 -4.51
N PRO A 179 -18.08 3.52 -4.23
CA PRO A 179 -18.79 2.49 -3.48
C PRO A 179 -18.90 1.21 -4.32
N ILE A 180 -19.12 0.06 -3.68
CA ILE A 180 -19.29 -1.22 -4.42
C ILE A 180 -20.47 -1.16 -5.41
N THR A 181 -21.50 -0.36 -5.09
CA THR A 181 -22.67 -0.11 -5.96
C THR A 181 -22.34 0.73 -7.20
N GLY A 182 -21.16 1.37 -7.25
CA GLY A 182 -20.65 2.15 -8.38
C GLY A 182 -20.12 1.31 -9.54
N GLY A 183 -20.18 -0.03 -9.44
CA GLY A 183 -19.76 -0.95 -10.50
C GLY A 183 -18.24 -1.15 -10.56
N LEU A 184 -17.60 -1.34 -9.40
CA LEU A 184 -16.19 -1.70 -9.32
C LEU A 184 -15.92 -3.03 -10.04
N THR A 185 -14.94 -3.04 -10.95
CA THR A 185 -14.46 -4.27 -11.57
C THR A 185 -13.63 -5.06 -10.55
N SER A 186 -13.91 -6.35 -10.43
CA SER A 186 -13.24 -7.27 -9.51
C SER A 186 -13.06 -8.65 -10.14
N THR A 187 -12.09 -9.39 -9.64
CA THR A 187 -11.86 -10.80 -9.99
C THR A 187 -11.78 -11.65 -8.73
N ALA A 188 -11.96 -12.96 -8.92
CA ALA A 188 -11.61 -13.93 -7.88
C ALA A 188 -10.14 -13.75 -7.48
N SER A 189 -9.85 -13.97 -6.20
CA SER A 189 -8.50 -14.06 -5.67
C SER A 189 -8.07 -15.52 -5.59
N PRO A 190 -6.78 -15.84 -5.46
CA PRO A 190 -6.36 -17.20 -5.12
C PRO A 190 -7.02 -17.74 -3.84
N GLU A 191 -7.45 -16.85 -2.95
CA GLU A 191 -8.02 -17.16 -1.64
C GLU A 191 -9.56 -17.24 -1.64
N SER A 192 -10.22 -16.84 -2.72
CA SER A 192 -11.69 -16.87 -2.81
C SER A 192 -12.18 -17.04 -4.26
N SER A 193 -13.11 -17.98 -4.45
CA SER A 193 -13.82 -18.17 -5.73
C SER A 193 -14.74 -16.99 -6.09
N SER A 194 -15.15 -16.21 -5.08
CA SER A 194 -15.93 -14.98 -5.26
C SER A 194 -15.02 -13.82 -5.67
N PRO A 195 -15.52 -12.91 -6.54
CA PRO A 195 -14.75 -11.75 -6.97
C PRO A 195 -14.56 -10.77 -5.81
N THR A 196 -13.36 -10.79 -5.23
CA THR A 196 -13.01 -10.09 -3.99
C THR A 196 -11.85 -9.10 -4.19
N SER A 197 -11.04 -9.29 -5.22
CA SER A 197 -9.93 -8.39 -5.56
C SER A 197 -10.39 -7.34 -6.56
N PHE A 198 -10.46 -6.08 -6.13
CA PHE A 198 -10.73 -4.96 -7.04
C PHE A 198 -9.60 -4.76 -8.04
N ILE A 199 -9.94 -4.31 -9.25
CA ILE A 199 -8.96 -3.89 -10.25
C ILE A 199 -8.86 -2.37 -10.23
N VAL A 200 -7.63 -1.90 -10.02
CA VAL A 200 -7.29 -0.49 -10.10
C VAL A 200 -6.29 -0.24 -11.21
N GLN A 201 -6.24 1.00 -11.66
CA GLN A 201 -5.16 1.47 -12.50
C GLN A 201 -4.43 2.63 -11.88
N ILE A 202 -3.17 2.80 -12.26
CA ILE A 202 -2.41 4.02 -12.02
C ILE A 202 -1.91 4.58 -13.35
N HIS A 203 -2.18 5.87 -13.57
CA HIS A 203 -1.61 6.64 -14.67
C HIS A 203 -0.82 7.81 -14.08
N ASP A 204 0.50 7.75 -14.19
CA ASP A 204 1.42 8.73 -13.62
C ASP A 204 1.23 8.84 -12.09
N ASN A 205 0.52 9.88 -11.61
CA ASN A 205 0.27 10.09 -10.18
C ASN A 205 -1.13 9.68 -9.72
N ALA A 206 -2.09 9.43 -10.60
CA ALA A 206 -3.47 9.21 -10.20
C ALA A 206 -3.84 7.73 -10.24
N MET A 207 -4.36 7.21 -9.12
CA MET A 207 -5.09 5.95 -9.13
C MET A 207 -6.57 6.18 -9.44
N THR A 208 -7.19 5.23 -10.14
CA THR A 208 -8.64 5.16 -10.35
C THR A 208 -9.10 3.71 -10.40
N PRO A 209 -10.39 3.41 -10.21
CA PRO A 209 -10.96 2.12 -10.59
C PRO A 209 -10.66 1.85 -12.06
N PHE A 210 -10.27 0.62 -12.37
CA PHE A 210 -10.15 0.18 -13.76
C PHE A 210 -11.55 -0.18 -14.26
N LYS A 211 -11.94 0.32 -15.44
CA LYS A 211 -13.30 0.16 -15.99
C LYS A 211 -13.32 -0.51 -17.37
N ASP A 212 -12.16 -0.90 -17.92
CA ASP A 212 -12.11 -1.56 -19.21
C ASP A 212 -12.48 -3.04 -19.07
N ALA A 213 -13.12 -3.59 -20.11
CA ALA A 213 -13.53 -4.99 -20.14
C ALA A 213 -12.34 -5.96 -20.28
N ASP A 214 -11.24 -5.51 -20.90
CA ASP A 214 -10.02 -6.28 -21.04
C ASP A 214 -9.12 -6.08 -19.82
N VAL A 215 -9.09 -7.08 -18.97
CA VAL A 215 -8.33 -7.08 -17.71
C VAL A 215 -6.99 -7.81 -17.82
N THR A 216 -6.53 -8.14 -19.04
CA THR A 216 -5.30 -8.94 -19.25
C THR A 216 -4.03 -8.28 -18.73
N ALA A 217 -4.01 -6.95 -18.63
CA ALA A 217 -2.90 -6.19 -18.06
C ALA A 217 -2.93 -6.09 -16.52
N ALA A 218 -4.02 -6.54 -15.89
CA ALA A 218 -4.19 -6.52 -14.44
C ALA A 218 -3.38 -7.64 -13.79
N SER A 219 -2.61 -7.30 -12.75
CA SER A 219 -1.82 -8.29 -12.01
C SER A 219 -1.75 -7.94 -10.53
N GLN A 220 -1.83 -8.96 -9.68
CA GLN A 220 -1.53 -8.80 -8.26
C GLN A 220 -0.02 -8.61 -8.08
N ARG A 221 0.36 -7.70 -7.18
CA ARG A 221 1.75 -7.55 -6.75
C ARG A 221 2.02 -8.46 -5.56
N THR A 222 3.30 -8.77 -5.35
CA THR A 222 3.70 -9.58 -4.19
C THR A 222 3.39 -8.80 -2.92
N LEU A 223 2.48 -9.34 -2.10
CA LEU A 223 2.04 -8.71 -0.87
C LEU A 223 3.05 -8.93 0.25
N ILE A 224 3.39 -7.85 0.95
CA ILE A 224 4.13 -7.88 2.21
C ILE A 224 3.36 -7.06 3.26
N SER A 225 2.94 -7.71 4.33
CA SER A 225 2.26 -7.04 5.43
C SER A 225 3.23 -6.22 6.27
N TRP A 226 2.77 -5.07 6.77
CA TRP A 226 3.43 -4.32 7.84
C TRP A 226 3.79 -5.21 9.04
N MET A 227 2.89 -6.10 9.43
CA MET A 227 3.08 -6.97 10.61
C MET A 227 4.16 -8.03 10.38
N SER A 228 4.42 -8.40 9.12
CA SER A 228 5.39 -9.43 8.73
C SER A 228 6.73 -8.85 8.26
N LEU A 229 6.83 -7.54 8.09
CA LEU A 229 8.11 -6.88 7.78
C LEU A 229 9.17 -7.17 8.87
N PRO A 230 10.43 -7.41 8.49
CA PRO A 230 11.53 -7.43 9.45
C PRO A 230 11.63 -6.11 10.22
N VAL A 231 12.07 -6.18 11.48
CA VAL A 231 12.16 -5.02 12.38
C VAL A 231 12.91 -3.85 11.73
N LYS A 232 14.07 -4.11 11.13
CA LYS A 232 14.86 -3.07 10.45
C LYS A 232 14.13 -2.39 9.28
N ALA A 233 13.33 -3.16 8.53
CA ALA A 233 12.55 -2.62 7.42
C ALA A 233 11.42 -1.72 7.94
N ARG A 234 10.73 -2.13 9.03
CA ARG A 234 9.72 -1.29 9.69
C ARG A 234 10.33 0.00 10.25
N GLU A 235 11.49 -0.09 10.90
CA GLU A 235 12.22 1.07 11.42
C GLU A 235 12.57 2.04 10.28
N ALA A 236 13.16 1.53 9.19
CA ALA A 236 13.51 2.35 8.03
C ALA A 236 12.29 3.05 7.40
N LEU A 237 11.18 2.34 7.22
CA LEU A 237 9.93 2.94 6.71
C LEU A 237 9.26 3.91 7.69
N THR A 238 9.49 3.75 8.99
CA THR A 238 8.98 4.65 10.03
C THR A 238 9.78 5.96 10.07
N ASP A 239 11.10 5.85 9.94
CA ASP A 239 11.99 6.98 10.17
C ASP A 239 12.17 7.87 8.93
N VAL A 240 12.05 7.30 7.73
CA VAL A 240 12.26 8.02 6.47
C VAL A 240 11.27 9.16 6.29
N LYS A 241 11.77 10.31 5.85
CA LYS A 241 10.97 11.47 5.46
C LYS A 241 11.27 11.82 4.02
N TYR A 242 10.38 11.44 3.12
CA TYR A 242 10.48 11.90 1.74
C TYR A 242 9.95 13.33 1.61
N GLU A 243 10.55 14.12 0.73
CA GLU A 243 10.24 15.54 0.57
C GLU A 243 8.78 15.77 0.12
N LYS A 244 8.25 14.85 -0.70
CA LYS A 244 6.98 15.02 -1.43
C LYS A 244 5.98 13.89 -1.22
N THR A 245 6.27 12.91 -0.36
CA THR A 245 5.36 11.80 -0.11
C THR A 245 5.64 11.20 1.26
N THR A 246 4.73 10.39 1.77
CA THR A 246 4.84 9.79 3.11
C THR A 246 4.46 8.33 3.02
N VAL A 247 5.12 7.47 3.80
CA VAL A 247 4.72 6.06 3.93
C VAL A 247 3.38 6.01 4.68
N PRO A 248 2.26 5.60 4.07
CA PRO A 248 0.93 5.89 4.60
C PRO A 248 0.45 4.87 5.65
N PHE A 249 1.14 3.76 5.81
CA PHE A 249 0.73 2.62 6.63
C PHE A 249 1.64 2.36 7.85
N THR A 250 2.52 3.30 8.20
CA THR A 250 3.29 3.21 9.45
C THR A 250 2.39 3.42 10.66
N ASP A 251 2.86 3.09 11.87
CA ASP A 251 2.09 3.28 13.11
C ASP A 251 1.65 4.74 13.29
N ALA A 252 2.48 5.69 12.89
CA ALA A 252 2.21 7.12 12.99
C ALA A 252 1.21 7.64 11.94
N ASN A 253 1.13 6.99 10.77
CA ASN A 253 0.45 7.55 9.59
C ASN A 253 -0.85 6.82 9.23
N ILE A 254 -1.04 5.56 9.65
CA ILE A 254 -2.19 4.77 9.21
C ILE A 254 -3.52 5.41 9.60
N GLN A 255 -3.66 5.90 10.84
CA GLN A 255 -4.94 6.47 11.29
C GLN A 255 -5.35 7.68 10.44
N ALA A 256 -4.44 8.64 10.25
CA ALA A 256 -4.71 9.82 9.42
C ALA A 256 -5.03 9.46 7.96
N SER A 257 -4.36 8.42 7.43
CA SER A 257 -4.64 7.92 6.08
C SER A 257 -6.04 7.34 5.98
N LEU A 258 -6.45 6.49 6.92
CA LEU A 258 -7.78 5.88 6.94
C LEU A 258 -8.88 6.92 7.21
N ASP A 259 -8.67 7.87 8.11
CA ASP A 259 -9.62 8.94 8.42
C ASP A 259 -9.87 9.83 7.19
N THR A 260 -8.83 10.16 6.44
CA THR A 260 -8.94 10.97 5.21
C THR A 260 -9.61 10.18 4.09
N ALA A 261 -9.36 8.88 4.01
CA ALA A 261 -9.92 7.99 3.00
C ALA A 261 -11.39 7.62 3.28
N TYR A 262 -11.87 7.75 4.52
CA TYR A 262 -13.19 7.29 4.94
C TYR A 262 -14.33 7.98 4.20
N GLN A 263 -15.36 7.20 3.85
CA GLN A 263 -16.62 7.71 3.34
C GLN A 263 -17.78 6.97 4.00
N GLU A 264 -18.64 7.72 4.69
CA GLU A 264 -19.89 7.20 5.28
C GLU A 264 -20.78 6.52 4.22
N SER A 265 -20.73 7.01 2.98
CA SER A 265 -21.57 6.53 1.88
C SER A 265 -21.39 5.04 1.57
N PHE A 266 -20.22 4.46 1.86
CA PHE A 266 -19.97 3.01 1.69
C PHE A 266 -20.91 2.14 2.52
N TYR A 267 -21.39 2.66 3.66
CA TYR A 267 -22.18 1.91 4.62
C TYR A 267 -23.68 2.28 4.56
N THR A 268 -24.07 3.15 3.62
CA THR A 268 -25.47 3.58 3.50
C THR A 268 -26.38 2.39 3.16
N GLY A 269 -27.36 2.15 4.02
CA GLY A 269 -28.33 1.06 3.85
C GLY A 269 -27.81 -0.32 4.23
N LEU A 270 -26.55 -0.43 4.66
CA LEU A 270 -26.05 -1.63 5.32
C LEU A 270 -26.60 -1.65 6.75
N LYS A 271 -27.22 -2.76 7.12
CA LYS A 271 -27.37 -3.08 8.53
C LYS A 271 -26.04 -3.68 8.95
N ASP A 272 -25.37 -3.08 9.93
CA ASP A 272 -24.18 -3.69 10.50
C ASP A 272 -24.53 -5.15 10.83
N GLY A 273 -23.72 -6.10 10.37
CA GLY A 273 -23.89 -7.53 10.68
C GLY A 273 -23.69 -7.85 12.16
N GLN A 274 -23.76 -6.84 13.03
CA GLN A 274 -23.68 -6.94 14.48
C GLN A 274 -24.89 -7.65 15.10
N ASP A 275 -25.99 -7.87 14.36
CA ASP A 275 -27.11 -8.64 14.89
C ASP A 275 -26.86 -10.15 14.71
N CYS A 276 -26.00 -10.69 15.58
CA CYS A 276 -25.65 -12.10 15.66
C CYS A 276 -26.78 -13.06 16.01
N ASN A 277 -28.03 -12.60 15.93
CA ASN A 277 -29.23 -13.36 16.16
C ASN A 277 -29.82 -13.98 14.88
N THR A 278 -29.30 -13.67 13.71
CA THR A 278 -29.75 -14.28 12.44
C THR A 278 -28.58 -14.84 11.64
N THR A 279 -28.51 -16.17 11.53
CA THR A 279 -27.62 -16.88 10.60
C THR A 279 -27.88 -16.40 9.18
N ILE A 280 -26.92 -15.65 8.59
CA ILE A 280 -26.90 -15.40 7.15
C ILE A 280 -26.24 -16.62 6.49
N PRO A 281 -26.90 -17.27 5.51
CA PRO A 281 -26.34 -18.44 4.84
C PRO A 281 -25.04 -18.10 4.11
N ASP A 282 -24.00 -18.92 4.32
CA ASP A 282 -22.75 -18.87 3.58
C ASP A 282 -23.01 -19.32 2.14
N SER A 283 -23.03 -18.38 1.19
CA SER A 283 -23.33 -18.64 -0.22
C SER A 283 -22.14 -19.18 -1.02
N ASP A 284 -20.93 -19.14 -0.45
CA ASP A 284 -19.71 -19.24 -1.25
C ASP A 284 -19.01 -20.61 -1.11
N GLY A 285 -19.60 -21.54 -0.34
CA GLY A 285 -19.05 -22.88 -0.12
C GLY A 285 -17.87 -22.89 0.86
N ALA A 286 -17.23 -24.04 1.04
CA ALA A 286 -16.10 -24.16 1.95
C ALA A 286 -14.85 -23.45 1.39
N ASP A 287 -14.23 -22.59 2.21
CA ASP A 287 -12.95 -21.94 1.90
C ASP A 287 -11.87 -22.98 1.53
N LEU A 288 -10.97 -22.62 0.62
CA LEU A 288 -9.75 -23.40 0.37
C LEU A 288 -8.78 -23.20 1.54
N ASP A 289 -8.30 -24.31 2.12
CA ASP A 289 -7.31 -24.29 3.18
C ASP A 289 -5.94 -23.90 2.58
N PRO A 290 -5.34 -22.76 2.98
CA PRO A 290 -4.06 -22.31 2.44
C PRO A 290 -2.87 -23.17 2.89
N ASP A 291 -3.04 -24.02 3.91
CA ASP A 291 -2.03 -24.99 4.35
C ASP A 291 -2.18 -26.36 3.66
N GLU A 292 -3.22 -26.56 2.84
CA GLU A 292 -3.45 -27.79 2.09
C GLU A 292 -2.65 -27.77 0.78
N ASN A 293 -1.53 -28.51 0.74
CA ASN A 293 -0.75 -28.71 -0.48
C ASN A 293 -1.59 -29.49 -1.52
N PRO A 294 -1.77 -28.98 -2.76
CA PRO A 294 -2.53 -29.67 -3.80
C PRO A 294 -2.02 -31.08 -4.15
N GLU A 295 -0.75 -31.37 -3.84
CA GLU A 295 -0.11 -32.66 -4.08
C GLU A 295 -0.40 -33.73 -3.00
N ASP A 296 -1.00 -33.37 -1.86
CA ASP A 296 -1.34 -34.31 -0.78
C ASP A 296 -2.76 -34.92 -0.92
N LYS A 297 -3.52 -34.56 -1.96
CA LYS A 297 -4.76 -35.25 -2.29
C LYS A 297 -4.44 -36.53 -3.06
N ASP A 298 -4.52 -37.66 -2.36
CA ASP A 298 -4.56 -38.99 -2.97
C ASP A 298 -5.62 -38.95 -4.10
N PRO A 299 -5.28 -39.33 -5.35
CA PRO A 299 -6.21 -39.18 -6.47
C PRO A 299 -7.47 -39.97 -6.17
N GLU A 300 -8.59 -39.24 -6.03
CA GLU A 300 -9.90 -39.80 -5.80
C GLU A 300 -10.18 -40.81 -6.92
N ALA A 301 -10.28 -42.08 -6.55
CA ALA A 301 -10.42 -43.17 -7.50
C ALA A 301 -11.72 -42.99 -8.29
N ILE A 302 -11.59 -42.65 -9.58
CA ILE A 302 -12.71 -42.58 -10.52
C ILE A 302 -13.37 -43.98 -10.56
N PRO A 303 -14.66 -44.12 -10.18
CA PRO A 303 -15.33 -45.40 -10.26
C PRO A 303 -15.40 -45.84 -11.73
N LEU A 304 -14.86 -47.01 -12.04
CA LEU A 304 -15.01 -47.61 -13.37
C LEU A 304 -16.50 -47.87 -13.64
N PRO A 305 -16.99 -47.59 -14.86
CA PRO A 305 -18.38 -47.86 -15.22
C PRO A 305 -18.67 -49.37 -15.15
N PRO A 306 -19.91 -49.77 -14.81
CA PRO A 306 -20.28 -51.16 -14.65
C PRO A 306 -20.11 -51.93 -15.96
N VAL A 307 -19.38 -53.04 -15.90
CA VAL A 307 -19.25 -54.00 -17.00
C VAL A 307 -20.58 -54.73 -17.15
N THR A 308 -21.32 -54.45 -18.21
CA THR A 308 -22.47 -55.27 -18.63
C THR A 308 -21.96 -56.57 -19.25
N VAL A 309 -22.38 -57.71 -18.69
CA VAL A 309 -22.12 -59.07 -19.19
C VAL A 309 -22.90 -59.34 -20.47
#